data_AF-A0A562UF28-F1
#
_entry.id   AF-A0A562UF28-F1
#
_cell.length_a   1.000
_cell.length_b   1.000
_cell.length_c   1.000
_cell.angle_alpha   90.00
_cell.angle_beta   90.00
_cell.angle_gamma   90.00
#
_symmetry.space_group_name_H-M   'P 1'
#
loop_
_entity.id
_entity.type
_entity.pdbx_description
1 polymer ?
#
loop_
_entity_poly.entity_id
_entity_poly.type
_entity_poly.pdbx_seq_one_letter_code
_entity_poly.pdbx_strand_id
1 'polypeptide(L)'
;MKKIFIVLSAVAILAAGCTQNPPQQNNVTIESNNAPAGFDVNKLAQLVKTSTDPQTLEKAINDPNNHVSNLDLDKDGNIDYLKVEEPSQNRLNVVDDVSDADSVTIAHIKVDPTQNNTADLSVQGNPNYVGNDNYYHSSFSLTDFLLLSYLMRPHAYYMPMYHYGYYPSYYTRTRTYTTFRPTTSSAMSTRSSRSSLSSPSRSQRSFSTRSPSTVRSGGFGHSSSSSSGRSSFGRSRGGFGRRR
;
A
#
# COMPACT_ATOMS: atom_id res chain seq x y z
N MET A 1 -58.99 63.14 31.42
CA MET A 1 -60.21 62.90 30.61
C MET A 1 -59.82 62.82 29.14
N LYS A 2 -60.26 61.75 28.46
CA LYS A 2 -60.44 61.61 27.00
C LYS A 2 -59.12 61.50 26.18
N LYS A 3 -58.78 60.29 25.69
CA LYS A 3 -59.07 59.76 24.32
C LYS A 3 -58.11 60.39 23.28
N ILE A 4 -57.44 59.73 22.33
CA ILE A 4 -57.56 58.44 21.66
C ILE A 4 -56.24 58.22 20.88
N PHE A 5 -55.82 56.96 20.76
CA PHE A 5 -54.75 56.50 19.87
C PHE A 5 -55.14 56.65 18.39
N ILE A 6 -54.21 57.11 17.54
CA ILE A 6 -54.29 56.90 16.09
C ILE A 6 -53.02 56.19 15.63
N VAL A 7 -53.25 54.98 15.16
CA VAL A 7 -52.33 54.08 14.47
C VAL A 7 -52.11 54.62 13.05
N LEU A 8 -50.86 54.72 12.61
CA LEU A 8 -50.53 54.71 11.19
C LEU A 8 -49.28 53.85 10.97
N SER A 9 -49.52 52.57 10.67
CA SER A 9 -48.48 51.60 10.32
C SER A 9 -48.00 51.84 8.89
N ALA A 10 -46.79 52.35 8.73
CA ALA A 10 -46.06 52.30 7.46
C ALA A 10 -45.30 50.96 7.42
N VAL A 11 -45.79 50.04 6.58
CA VAL A 11 -45.13 48.78 6.24
C VAL A 11 -43.90 49.10 5.38
N ALA A 12 -42.71 49.01 5.97
CA ALA A 12 -41.45 49.06 5.25
C ALA A 12 -41.06 47.63 4.84
N ILE A 13 -41.18 47.34 3.54
CA ILE A 13 -40.72 46.10 2.91
C ILE A 13 -39.19 46.16 2.88
N LEU A 14 -38.53 45.48 3.83
CA LEU A 14 -37.10 45.25 3.83
C LEU A 14 -36.77 44.10 2.89
N ALA A 15 -36.08 44.40 1.80
CA ALA A 15 -35.50 43.43 0.89
C ALA A 15 -34.46 42.58 1.63
N ALA A 16 -34.78 41.31 1.88
CA ALA A 16 -33.83 40.33 2.38
C ALA A 16 -32.85 39.98 1.25
N GLY A 17 -31.64 40.56 1.33
CA GLY A 17 -30.52 40.15 0.50
C GLY A 17 -30.11 38.72 0.86
N CYS A 18 -30.17 37.82 -0.12
CA CYS A 18 -29.64 36.46 0.00
C CYS A 18 -28.11 36.54 0.11
N THR A 19 -27.59 36.55 1.34
CA THR A 19 -26.17 36.29 1.61
C THR A 19 -25.97 34.78 1.57
N GLN A 20 -25.43 34.30 0.44
CA GLN A 20 -24.95 32.92 0.32
C GLN A 20 -23.66 32.79 1.14
N ASN A 21 -23.80 32.38 2.41
CA ASN A 21 -22.66 31.90 3.18
C ASN A 21 -22.12 30.64 2.49
N PRO A 22 -20.82 30.57 2.13
CA PRO A 22 -20.24 29.32 1.65
C PRO A 22 -20.43 28.25 2.73
N PRO A 23 -20.67 26.97 2.36
CA PRO A 23 -20.84 25.91 3.34
C PRO A 23 -19.61 25.90 4.23
N GLN A 24 -19.81 26.21 5.52
CA GLN A 24 -18.77 26.03 6.50
C GLN A 24 -18.39 24.56 6.46
N GLN A 25 -17.14 24.33 6.08
CA GLN A 25 -16.51 23.04 6.15
C GLN A 25 -16.47 22.73 7.65
N ASN A 26 -17.49 22.01 8.13
CA ASN A 26 -17.46 21.35 9.42
C ASN A 26 -16.31 20.37 9.33
N ASN A 27 -15.12 20.86 9.67
CA ASN A 27 -13.97 20.04 9.98
C ASN A 27 -14.38 19.38 11.30
N VAL A 28 -15.15 18.30 11.19
CA VAL A 28 -15.37 17.38 12.28
C VAL A 28 -13.99 16.81 12.55
N THR A 29 -13.27 17.44 13.47
CA THR A 29 -12.22 16.76 14.20
C THR A 29 -12.95 15.66 14.94
N ILE A 30 -13.04 14.48 14.30
CA ILE A 30 -13.53 13.28 14.95
C ILE A 30 -12.54 13.08 16.08
N GLU A 31 -12.95 13.42 17.31
CA GLU A 31 -12.22 12.99 18.48
C GLU A 31 -12.04 11.49 18.32
N SER A 32 -10.79 11.09 18.19
CA SER A 32 -10.37 9.70 18.07
C SER A 32 -11.02 8.95 19.22
N ASN A 33 -12.14 8.28 18.95
CA ASN A 33 -12.69 7.31 19.88
C ASN A 33 -11.57 6.30 20.09
N ASN A 34 -10.97 6.39 21.28
CA ASN A 34 -9.75 5.72 21.67
C ASN A 34 -10.06 4.24 21.95
N ALA A 35 -10.75 3.58 21.03
CA ALA A 35 -10.83 2.13 20.98
C ALA A 35 -9.39 1.64 20.72
N PRO A 36 -8.87 0.69 21.51
CA PRO A 36 -7.56 0.12 21.25
C PRO A 36 -7.62 -0.54 19.88
N ALA A 37 -7.00 0.10 18.88
CA ALA A 37 -6.86 -0.46 17.56
C ALA A 37 -6.02 -1.73 17.68
N GLY A 38 -6.64 -2.90 17.70
CA GLY A 38 -5.96 -4.19 17.85
C GLY A 38 -5.61 -4.84 16.52
N PHE A 39 -5.91 -4.19 15.39
CA PHE A 39 -5.65 -4.75 14.06
C PHE A 39 -5.02 -3.73 13.12
N ASP A 40 -4.05 -4.17 12.33
CA ASP A 40 -3.28 -3.32 11.42
C ASP A 40 -3.64 -3.61 9.95
N VAL A 41 -4.51 -2.77 9.37
CA VAL A 41 -4.94 -2.85 7.97
C VAL A 41 -3.79 -2.65 6.98
N ASN A 42 -2.79 -1.85 7.36
CA ASN A 42 -1.66 -1.54 6.49
C ASN A 42 -0.72 -2.75 6.37
N LYS A 43 -0.46 -3.47 7.47
CA LYS A 43 0.27 -4.73 7.43
C LYS A 43 -0.52 -5.84 6.74
N LEU A 44 -1.84 -5.93 7.00
CA LEU A 44 -2.70 -6.85 6.26
C LEU A 44 -2.56 -6.63 4.76
N ALA A 45 -2.60 -5.38 4.31
CA ALA A 45 -2.41 -5.07 2.90
C ALA A 45 -1.05 -5.54 2.39
N GLN A 46 0.04 -5.38 3.14
CA GLN A 46 1.36 -5.92 2.74
C GLN A 46 1.35 -7.45 2.58
N LEU A 47 0.66 -8.16 3.49
CA LEU A 47 0.53 -9.61 3.37
C LEU A 47 -0.24 -10.00 2.11
N VAL A 48 -1.33 -9.30 1.80
CA VAL A 48 -2.10 -9.48 0.56
C VAL A 48 -1.23 -9.20 -0.68
N LYS A 49 -0.32 -8.23 -0.61
CA LYS A 49 0.66 -7.97 -1.68
C LYS A 49 1.70 -9.07 -1.84
N THR A 50 1.85 -9.96 -0.86
CA THR A 50 2.84 -11.04 -0.85
C THR A 50 2.21 -12.40 -1.17
N SER A 51 0.95 -12.60 -0.79
CA SER A 51 0.12 -13.75 -1.17
C SER A 51 -1.36 -13.39 -1.16
N THR A 52 -2.08 -13.74 -2.24
CA THR A 52 -3.55 -13.64 -2.28
C THR A 52 -4.24 -14.99 -2.11
N ASP A 53 -3.47 -16.05 -1.84
CA ASP A 53 -4.04 -17.33 -1.42
C ASP A 53 -4.62 -17.18 0.00
N PRO A 54 -5.94 -17.38 0.20
CA PRO A 54 -6.61 -17.16 1.48
C PRO A 54 -6.01 -17.97 2.62
N GLN A 55 -5.60 -19.21 2.35
CA GLN A 55 -5.06 -20.11 3.35
C GLN A 55 -3.66 -19.66 3.82
N THR A 56 -2.81 -19.25 2.88
CA THR A 56 -1.52 -18.63 3.19
C THR A 56 -1.69 -17.29 3.91
N LEU A 57 -2.67 -16.49 3.50
CA LEU A 57 -2.96 -15.19 4.11
C LEU A 57 -3.45 -15.36 5.56
N GLU A 58 -4.35 -16.32 5.81
CA GLU A 58 -4.84 -16.69 7.14
C GLU A 58 -3.68 -17.06 8.06
N LYS A 59 -2.77 -17.91 7.60
CA LYS A 59 -1.56 -18.27 8.35
C LYS A 59 -0.70 -17.04 8.65
N ALA A 60 -0.52 -16.14 7.69
CA ALA A 60 0.32 -14.96 7.84
C ALA A 60 -0.28 -13.93 8.80
N ILE A 61 -1.61 -13.75 8.80
CA ILE A 61 -2.30 -12.84 9.74
C ILE A 61 -2.14 -13.31 11.18
N ASN A 62 -2.22 -14.62 11.40
CA ASN A 62 -2.10 -15.24 12.74
C ASN A 62 -0.65 -15.52 13.17
N ASP A 63 0.35 -15.19 12.34
CA ASP A 63 1.75 -15.34 12.71
C ASP A 63 2.16 -14.18 13.64
N PRO A 64 2.58 -14.45 14.89
CA PRO A 64 2.98 -13.42 15.83
C PRO A 64 4.17 -12.58 15.31
N ASN A 65 4.99 -13.11 14.40
CA ASN A 65 6.11 -12.36 13.80
C ASN A 65 5.64 -11.22 12.90
N ASN A 66 4.46 -11.34 12.29
CA ASN A 66 3.92 -10.30 11.40
C ASN A 66 3.25 -9.15 12.16
N HIS A 67 2.88 -9.38 13.43
CA HIS A 67 2.29 -8.36 14.31
C HIS A 67 1.10 -7.62 13.64
N VAL A 68 0.22 -8.37 12.98
CA VAL A 68 -0.96 -7.83 12.27
C VAL A 68 -2.14 -7.67 13.21
N SER A 69 -2.34 -8.63 14.11
CA SER A 69 -3.43 -8.66 15.10
C SER A 69 -2.89 -8.67 16.53
N ASN A 70 -3.66 -8.05 17.40
CA ASN A 70 -3.59 -8.04 18.85
C ASN A 70 -5.02 -7.89 19.42
N LEU A 71 -6.01 -8.45 18.72
CA LEU A 71 -7.41 -8.44 19.12
C LEU A 71 -7.66 -9.53 20.17
N ASP A 72 -8.51 -9.20 21.14
CA ASP A 72 -8.99 -10.05 22.23
C ASP A 72 -10.46 -9.67 22.48
N LEU A 73 -11.30 -10.15 21.57
CA LEU A 73 -12.75 -9.95 21.50
C LEU A 73 -13.47 -10.79 22.56
N ASP A 74 -12.98 -11.99 22.87
CA ASP A 74 -13.54 -12.85 23.92
C ASP A 74 -13.08 -12.48 25.34
N LYS A 75 -12.05 -11.63 25.45
CA LYS A 75 -11.48 -11.07 26.69
C LYS A 75 -10.81 -12.12 27.57
N ASP A 76 -10.24 -13.17 26.98
CA ASP A 76 -9.50 -14.21 27.69
C ASP A 76 -8.02 -13.85 27.96
N GLY A 77 -7.55 -12.71 27.43
CA GLY A 77 -6.18 -12.20 27.56
C GLY A 77 -5.20 -12.73 26.51
N ASN A 78 -5.67 -13.54 25.57
CA ASN A 78 -4.93 -14.04 24.43
C ASN A 78 -5.39 -13.35 23.14
N ILE A 79 -4.53 -13.36 22.14
CA ILE A 79 -4.85 -12.84 20.82
C ILE A 79 -5.77 -13.85 20.14
N ASP A 80 -6.87 -13.38 19.58
CA ASP A 80 -7.83 -14.22 18.88
C ASP A 80 -7.32 -14.72 17.53
N TYR A 81 -7.85 -15.87 17.13
CA TYR A 81 -7.59 -16.46 15.83
C TYR A 81 -8.46 -15.82 14.75
N LEU A 82 -7.82 -15.26 13.73
CA LEU A 82 -8.52 -14.63 12.61
C LEU A 82 -8.60 -15.56 11.42
N LYS A 83 -9.80 -15.85 10.97
CA LYS A 83 -10.09 -16.61 9.76
C LYS A 83 -10.07 -15.70 8.53
N VAL A 84 -9.72 -16.28 7.38
CA VAL A 84 -9.92 -15.63 6.09
C VAL A 84 -10.97 -16.39 5.30
N GLU A 85 -11.99 -15.68 4.84
CA GLU A 85 -13.10 -16.25 4.08
C GLU A 85 -13.17 -15.57 2.71
N GLU A 86 -13.59 -16.31 1.69
CA GLU A 86 -13.83 -15.78 0.36
C GLU A 86 -15.34 -15.75 0.08
N PRO A 87 -16.06 -14.65 0.38
CA PRO A 87 -17.51 -14.60 0.18
C PRO A 87 -17.90 -14.56 -1.30
N SER A 88 -17.00 -14.08 -2.16
CA SER A 88 -17.22 -13.94 -3.59
C SER A 88 -15.90 -13.74 -4.31
N GLN A 89 -15.90 -13.92 -5.63
CA GLN A 89 -14.77 -13.63 -6.49
C GLN A 89 -14.17 -12.24 -6.18
N ASN A 90 -12.83 -12.16 -6.15
CA ASN A 90 -12.09 -10.91 -5.93
C ASN A 90 -12.26 -10.27 -4.54
N ARG A 91 -12.84 -10.97 -3.58
CA ARG A 91 -13.09 -10.45 -2.23
C ARG A 91 -12.69 -11.44 -1.16
N LEU A 92 -12.01 -10.95 -0.14
CA LEU A 92 -11.70 -11.72 1.06
C LEU A 92 -12.21 -10.97 2.29
N ASN A 93 -12.67 -11.71 3.29
CA ASN A 93 -13.05 -11.19 4.60
C ASN A 93 -12.12 -11.75 5.65
N VAL A 94 -11.71 -10.92 6.60
CA VAL A 94 -11.04 -11.34 7.82
C VAL A 94 -12.08 -11.36 8.93
N VAL A 95 -12.31 -12.53 9.52
CA VAL A 95 -13.40 -12.80 10.46
C VAL A 95 -12.85 -13.46 11.71
N ASP A 96 -13.41 -13.13 12.85
CA ASP A 96 -13.15 -13.80 14.13
C ASP A 96 -14.42 -14.49 14.61
N ASP A 97 -14.29 -15.73 15.08
CA ASP A 97 -15.37 -16.42 15.77
C ASP A 97 -15.23 -16.10 17.26
N VAL A 98 -15.95 -15.07 17.72
CA VAL A 98 -15.96 -14.68 19.14
C VAL A 98 -16.57 -15.81 19.99
N SER A 99 -17.53 -16.54 19.42
CA SER A 99 -18.12 -17.73 20.02
C SER A 99 -18.55 -18.72 18.92
N ASP A 100 -19.04 -19.90 19.32
CA ASP A 100 -19.63 -20.88 18.39
C ASP A 100 -20.80 -20.32 17.55
N ALA A 101 -21.48 -19.27 18.04
CA ALA A 101 -22.67 -18.70 17.39
C ALA A 101 -22.44 -17.29 16.83
N ASP A 102 -21.43 -16.57 17.31
CA ASP A 102 -21.18 -15.18 16.97
C ASP A 102 -19.83 -15.01 16.27
N SER A 103 -19.89 -14.56 15.02
CA SER A 103 -18.72 -14.19 14.23
C SER A 103 -18.70 -12.69 13.95
N VAL A 104 -17.52 -12.09 13.99
CA VAL A 104 -17.30 -10.66 13.78
C VAL A 104 -16.37 -10.44 12.59
N THR A 105 -16.81 -9.66 11.61
CA THR A 105 -15.94 -9.25 10.50
C THR A 105 -15.09 -8.05 10.88
N ILE A 106 -13.76 -8.23 10.77
CA ILE A 106 -12.75 -7.23 11.15
C ILE A 106 -12.31 -6.41 9.94
N ALA A 107 -12.15 -7.04 8.78
CA ALA A 107 -11.72 -6.35 7.57
C ALA A 107 -12.27 -7.00 6.30
N HIS A 108 -12.52 -6.17 5.29
CA HIS A 108 -12.85 -6.56 3.93
C HIS A 108 -11.67 -6.20 3.02
N ILE A 109 -11.27 -7.14 2.18
CA ILE A 109 -10.24 -6.99 1.17
C ILE A 109 -10.91 -7.13 -0.18
N LYS A 110 -10.70 -6.17 -1.05
CA LYS A 110 -11.20 -6.17 -2.42
C LYS A 110 -10.05 -5.97 -3.38
N VAL A 111 -9.98 -6.79 -4.43
CA VAL A 111 -8.98 -6.61 -5.48
C VAL A 111 -9.64 -6.57 -6.85
N ASP A 112 -9.76 -5.38 -7.41
CA ASP A 112 -10.43 -5.15 -8.69
C ASP A 112 -9.40 -5.12 -9.85
N PRO A 113 -9.55 -5.93 -10.90
CA PRO A 113 -8.67 -5.84 -12.05
C PRO A 113 -9.02 -4.60 -12.89
N THR A 114 -7.99 -3.94 -13.41
CA THR A 114 -8.10 -2.73 -14.24
C THR A 114 -7.57 -3.01 -15.65
N GLN A 115 -8.05 -2.28 -16.65
CA GLN A 115 -7.81 -2.55 -18.08
C GLN A 115 -6.33 -2.53 -18.50
N ASN A 116 -5.46 -1.87 -17.74
CA ASN A 116 -4.04 -1.72 -18.05
C ASN A 116 -3.17 -2.85 -17.47
N ASN A 117 -3.75 -4.03 -17.26
CA ASN A 117 -3.06 -5.18 -16.70
C ASN A 117 -2.50 -4.89 -15.28
N THR A 118 -3.23 -4.03 -14.58
CA THR A 118 -3.05 -3.62 -13.18
C THR A 118 -4.25 -4.09 -12.37
N ALA A 119 -4.14 -4.07 -11.04
CA ALA A 119 -5.29 -4.32 -10.17
C ALA A 119 -5.29 -3.35 -8.99
N ASP A 120 -6.46 -2.96 -8.53
CA ASP A 120 -6.65 -2.02 -7.43
C ASP A 120 -7.02 -2.79 -6.17
N LEU A 121 -6.13 -2.76 -5.18
CA LEU A 121 -6.32 -3.27 -3.83
C LEU A 121 -6.99 -2.22 -2.97
N SER A 122 -8.10 -2.59 -2.35
CA SER A 122 -8.73 -1.80 -1.30
C SER A 122 -8.95 -2.69 -0.08
N VAL A 123 -8.49 -2.24 1.09
CA VAL A 123 -8.71 -2.92 2.36
C VAL A 123 -9.48 -1.98 3.27
N GLN A 124 -10.63 -2.43 3.74
CA GLN A 124 -11.54 -1.70 4.60
C GLN A 124 -11.69 -2.45 5.92
N GLY A 125 -11.08 -1.93 6.97
CA GLY A 125 -11.23 -2.38 8.34
C GLY A 125 -12.50 -1.83 9.01
N ASN A 126 -12.98 -2.57 9.98
CA ASN A 126 -14.03 -2.12 10.88
C ASN A 126 -13.42 -1.13 11.91
N PRO A 127 -13.93 0.13 11.98
CA PRO A 127 -13.37 1.15 12.88
C PRO A 127 -13.33 0.75 14.35
N ASN A 128 -14.20 -0.15 14.80
CA ASN A 128 -14.23 -0.61 16.20
C ASN A 128 -13.00 -1.45 16.58
N TYR A 129 -12.35 -2.09 15.61
CA TYR A 129 -11.21 -3.00 15.84
C TYR A 129 -9.90 -2.44 15.28
N VAL A 130 -9.97 -1.62 14.23
CA VAL A 130 -8.80 -1.06 13.54
C VAL A 130 -8.50 0.38 13.98
N GLY A 131 -9.48 1.08 14.57
CA GLY A 131 -9.35 2.50 14.90
C GLY A 131 -9.45 3.42 13.68
N ASN A 132 -8.79 4.57 13.74
CA ASN A 132 -8.97 5.67 12.79
C ASN A 132 -8.42 5.38 11.38
N ASP A 133 -7.29 4.66 11.27
CA ASP A 133 -6.65 4.32 9.99
C ASP A 133 -7.21 3.03 9.40
N ASN A 134 -8.53 2.97 9.24
CA ASN A 134 -9.26 1.77 8.84
C ASN A 134 -9.34 1.52 7.33
N TYR A 135 -8.75 2.37 6.50
CA TYR A 135 -8.82 2.24 5.06
C TYR A 135 -7.44 2.29 4.42
N TYR A 136 -7.15 1.32 3.57
CA TYR A 136 -5.95 1.28 2.74
C TYR A 136 -6.30 1.05 1.27
N HIS A 137 -5.56 1.74 0.40
CA HIS A 137 -5.71 1.59 -1.04
C HIS A 137 -4.34 1.60 -1.74
N SER A 138 -4.17 0.72 -2.72
CA SER A 138 -2.96 0.63 -3.54
C SER A 138 -3.26 -0.01 -4.87
N SER A 139 -2.50 0.32 -5.92
CA SER A 139 -2.52 -0.41 -7.18
C SER A 139 -1.39 -1.46 -7.25
N PHE A 140 -1.59 -2.45 -8.11
CA PHE A 140 -0.72 -3.58 -8.42
C PHE A 140 -0.26 -3.52 -9.88
N SER A 141 0.95 -4.02 -10.14
CA SER A 141 1.54 -4.09 -11.48
C SER A 141 1.45 -5.49 -12.10
N LEU A 142 1.87 -5.62 -13.36
CA LEU A 142 1.86 -6.88 -14.12
C LEU A 142 2.56 -8.05 -13.38
N THR A 143 3.61 -7.77 -12.61
CA THR A 143 4.34 -8.78 -11.83
C THR A 143 3.47 -9.39 -10.72
N ASP A 144 2.61 -8.56 -10.13
CA ASP A 144 1.70 -8.93 -9.05
C ASP A 144 0.44 -9.63 -9.60
N PHE A 145 0.20 -9.57 -10.91
CA PHE A 145 -0.89 -10.29 -11.57
C PHE A 145 -0.76 -11.82 -11.41
N LEU A 146 0.48 -12.34 -11.39
CA LEU A 146 0.70 -13.77 -11.12
C LEU A 146 0.27 -14.13 -9.70
N LEU A 147 0.52 -13.24 -8.74
CA LEU A 147 0.09 -13.44 -7.37
C LEU A 147 -1.44 -13.49 -7.29
N LEU A 148 -2.07 -12.51 -7.94
CA LEU A 148 -3.51 -12.33 -7.95
C LEU A 148 -4.26 -13.36 -8.82
N SER A 149 -3.52 -14.22 -9.53
CA SER A 149 -4.09 -15.21 -10.45
C SER A 149 -5.03 -16.20 -9.76
N TYR A 150 -4.80 -16.51 -8.49
CA TYR A 150 -5.73 -17.30 -7.67
C TYR A 150 -7.10 -16.60 -7.64
N LEU A 151 -7.12 -15.37 -7.16
CA LEU A 151 -8.36 -14.61 -6.90
C LEU A 151 -9.11 -14.21 -8.19
N MET A 152 -8.44 -14.18 -9.34
CA MET A 152 -8.99 -13.74 -10.63
C MET A 152 -9.54 -14.87 -11.49
N ARG A 153 -9.07 -16.11 -11.29
CA ARG A 153 -9.54 -17.26 -12.07
C ARG A 153 -10.78 -17.85 -11.41
N PRO A 154 -11.70 -18.48 -12.16
CA PRO A 154 -12.76 -19.25 -11.54
C PRO A 154 -12.16 -20.36 -10.66
N HIS A 155 -12.46 -20.34 -9.38
CA HIS A 155 -12.05 -21.34 -8.40
C HIS A 155 -13.16 -21.51 -7.36
N ALA A 156 -13.06 -22.56 -6.55
CA ALA A 156 -13.95 -22.73 -5.41
C ALA A 156 -13.56 -21.72 -4.33
N TYR A 157 -14.54 -20.97 -3.84
CA TYR A 157 -14.31 -20.00 -2.78
C TYR A 157 -13.76 -20.67 -1.53
N TYR A 158 -12.67 -20.11 -1.01
CA TYR A 158 -12.07 -20.62 0.21
C TYR A 158 -12.98 -20.37 1.41
N MET A 159 -13.24 -21.44 2.15
CA MET A 159 -13.87 -21.39 3.46
C MET A 159 -12.93 -22.10 4.46
N PRO A 160 -12.60 -21.45 5.59
CA PRO A 160 -11.76 -22.04 6.61
C PRO A 160 -12.44 -23.29 7.19
N MET A 161 -11.66 -24.35 7.41
CA MET A 161 -12.17 -25.59 8.03
C MET A 161 -12.20 -25.50 9.57
N TYR A 162 -11.68 -24.41 10.12
CA TYR A 162 -11.53 -24.17 11.55
C TYR A 162 -12.72 -23.38 12.07
N HIS A 163 -13.14 -23.71 13.28
CA HIS A 163 -14.22 -23.04 14.00
C HIS A 163 -13.75 -22.69 15.41
N TYR A 164 -14.57 -21.96 16.15
CA TYR A 164 -14.29 -21.63 17.54
C TYR A 164 -13.82 -22.85 18.34
N GLY A 165 -12.70 -22.69 19.07
CA GLY A 165 -12.08 -23.77 19.86
C GLY A 165 -11.33 -24.85 19.07
N TYR A 166 -11.44 -24.92 17.74
CA TYR A 166 -10.71 -25.87 16.89
C TYR A 166 -9.83 -25.15 15.88
N TYR A 167 -8.59 -24.88 16.29
CA TYR A 167 -7.63 -24.08 15.54
C TYR A 167 -6.56 -24.94 14.85
N PRO A 168 -5.93 -24.44 13.78
CA PRO A 168 -4.85 -25.13 13.09
C PRO A 168 -3.65 -25.40 14.00
N SER A 169 -2.87 -26.44 13.69
CA SER A 169 -1.65 -26.77 14.44
C SER A 169 -0.54 -25.70 14.36
N TYR A 170 -0.57 -24.85 13.33
CA TYR A 170 0.37 -23.74 13.20
C TYR A 170 -0.01 -22.53 14.06
N TYR A 171 -1.25 -22.46 14.53
CA TYR A 171 -1.69 -21.38 15.40
C TYR A 171 -1.14 -21.60 16.80
N THR A 172 -0.56 -20.55 17.37
CA THR A 172 -0.06 -20.55 18.75
C THR A 172 -0.80 -19.46 19.50
N ARG A 173 -1.47 -19.84 20.59
CA ARG A 173 -2.16 -18.89 21.47
C ARG A 173 -1.11 -18.00 22.15
N THR A 174 -1.02 -16.74 21.74
CA THR A 174 -0.12 -15.73 22.30
C THR A 174 -0.90 -14.74 23.12
N ARG A 175 -0.29 -14.19 24.18
CA ARG A 175 -0.93 -13.15 24.99
C ARG A 175 -1.02 -11.84 24.23
N THR A 176 -2.05 -11.06 24.55
CA THR A 176 -2.11 -9.67 24.08
C THR A 176 -0.94 -8.86 24.62
N TYR A 177 -0.52 -7.89 23.82
CA TYR A 177 0.52 -6.93 24.19
C TYR A 177 -0.12 -5.59 24.55
N THR A 178 0.44 -4.92 25.54
CA THR A 178 -0.05 -3.61 26.01
C THR A 178 0.30 -2.47 25.05
N THR A 179 1.32 -2.66 24.21
CA THR A 179 1.81 -1.65 23.26
C THR A 179 1.64 -2.18 21.84
N PHE A 180 0.41 -2.17 21.35
CA PHE A 180 0.13 -2.38 19.93
C PHE A 180 -0.15 -1.04 19.28
N ARG A 181 0.51 -0.80 18.14
CA ARG A 181 0.33 0.42 17.36
C ARG A 181 0.16 0.04 15.89
N PRO A 182 -1.03 0.21 15.32
CA PRO A 182 -1.21 0.06 13.89
C PRO A 182 -0.26 1.00 13.15
N THR A 183 0.34 0.48 12.08
CA THR A 183 1.05 1.31 11.13
C THR A 183 0.07 2.22 10.42
N THR A 184 0.51 3.44 10.09
CA THR A 184 -0.30 4.40 9.32
C THR A 184 0.16 4.41 7.87
N SER A 185 -0.74 4.77 6.96
CA SER A 185 -0.47 4.77 5.52
C SER A 185 0.68 5.73 5.13
N SER A 186 0.84 6.84 5.86
CA SER A 186 1.95 7.78 5.70
C SER A 186 3.32 7.19 6.11
N ALA A 187 3.36 6.36 7.15
CA ALA A 187 4.57 5.63 7.55
C ALA A 187 4.98 4.56 6.53
N MET A 188 4.06 4.15 5.66
CA MET A 188 4.28 3.12 4.64
C MET A 188 4.85 3.67 3.33
N SER A 189 4.79 4.98 3.11
CA SER A 189 5.52 5.62 2.02
C SER A 189 7.02 5.53 2.31
N THR A 190 7.78 4.85 1.42
CA THR A 190 9.27 4.75 1.35
C THR A 190 9.98 3.45 1.76
N ARG A 191 9.34 2.28 1.72
CA ARG A 191 10.11 1.02 1.51
C ARG A 191 9.88 0.45 0.11
N SER A 192 10.26 1.21 -0.91
CA SER A 192 10.86 0.55 -2.08
C SER A 192 12.09 -0.17 -1.55
N SER A 193 12.05 -1.50 -1.52
CA SER A 193 13.19 -2.38 -1.33
C SER A 193 14.18 -2.20 -2.49
N ARG A 194 14.80 -1.02 -2.56
CA ARG A 194 16.13 -0.90 -3.15
C ARG A 194 17.06 -1.55 -2.15
N SER A 195 17.18 -2.87 -2.23
CA SER A 195 18.33 -3.57 -1.69
C SER A 195 19.56 -2.86 -2.26
N SER A 196 20.31 -2.17 -1.42
CA SER A 196 21.67 -1.81 -1.78
C SER A 196 22.41 -3.14 -1.93
N LEU A 197 22.72 -3.53 -3.17
CA LEU A 197 23.64 -4.64 -3.40
C LEU A 197 24.95 -4.28 -2.71
N SER A 198 25.24 -4.95 -1.59
CA SER A 198 26.58 -4.93 -1.00
C SER A 198 27.49 -5.69 -1.95
N SER A 199 28.18 -4.94 -2.83
CA SER A 199 29.07 -5.39 -3.92
C SER A 199 28.41 -5.62 -5.30
N PRO A 200 28.14 -4.53 -6.07
CA PRO A 200 27.79 -4.67 -7.48
C PRO A 200 28.95 -5.27 -8.28
N SER A 201 28.64 -6.23 -9.15
CA SER A 201 29.60 -6.84 -10.08
C SER A 201 30.25 -5.78 -10.99
N ARG A 202 31.44 -6.08 -11.53
CA ARG A 202 32.21 -5.16 -12.39
C ARG A 202 31.40 -4.63 -13.57
N SER A 203 30.51 -5.46 -14.12
CA SER A 203 29.55 -5.08 -15.17
C SER A 203 28.51 -4.08 -14.66
N GLN A 204 27.94 -4.27 -13.47
CA GLN A 204 26.95 -3.34 -12.88
C GLN A 204 27.57 -1.96 -12.55
N ARG A 205 28.84 -1.91 -12.16
CA ARG A 205 29.57 -0.64 -11.95
C ARG A 205 29.71 0.16 -13.24
N SER A 206 29.95 -0.51 -14.37
CA SER A 206 30.14 0.15 -15.67
C SER A 206 28.88 0.82 -16.23
N PHE A 207 27.70 0.32 -15.85
CA PHE A 207 26.42 0.94 -16.18
C PHE A 207 26.14 2.17 -15.31
N SER A 208 26.51 2.14 -14.03
CA SER A 208 26.32 3.28 -13.12
C SER A 208 27.24 4.46 -13.42
N THR A 209 28.44 4.21 -14.00
CA THR A 209 29.35 5.27 -14.46
C THR A 209 28.90 5.96 -15.74
N ARG A 210 27.87 5.46 -16.43
CA ARG A 210 27.33 6.07 -17.68
C ARG A 210 26.17 7.04 -17.45
N SER A 211 25.85 7.38 -16.21
CA SER A 211 24.87 8.43 -15.90
C SER A 211 25.52 9.67 -15.27
N PRO A 212 26.15 10.56 -16.06
CA PRO A 212 26.13 11.98 -15.76
C PRO A 212 24.94 12.61 -16.49
N SER A 213 23.87 12.85 -15.74
CA SER A 213 22.80 13.75 -16.16
C SER A 213 23.38 15.16 -16.32
N THR A 214 23.60 15.57 -17.55
CA THR A 214 23.54 16.99 -17.94
C THR A 214 22.72 17.05 -19.21
N VAL A 215 21.41 17.25 -19.03
CA VAL A 215 20.52 17.65 -20.10
C VAL A 215 21.01 19.02 -20.58
N ARG A 216 21.67 19.05 -21.74
CA ARG A 216 21.89 20.26 -22.52
C ARG A 216 21.23 20.05 -23.88
N SER A 217 20.17 20.81 -24.08
CA SER A 217 19.52 21.05 -25.35
C SER A 217 20.52 21.54 -26.40
N GLY A 218 20.47 20.97 -27.60
CA GLY A 218 20.91 21.64 -28.82
C GLY A 218 22.03 20.94 -29.58
N GLY A 219 21.78 20.76 -30.88
CA GLY A 219 22.83 20.80 -31.89
C GLY A 219 23.17 19.47 -32.54
N PHE A 220 22.50 19.17 -33.66
CA PHE A 220 23.08 18.31 -34.69
C PHE A 220 24.34 19.02 -35.24
N GLY A 221 25.51 18.49 -34.89
CA GLY A 221 26.81 19.04 -35.26
C GLY A 221 27.68 17.98 -35.91
N HIS A 222 27.91 18.14 -37.20
CA HIS A 222 28.70 17.30 -38.07
C HIS A 222 30.14 17.12 -37.57
N SER A 223 30.64 15.87 -37.54
CA SER A 223 32.06 15.59 -37.32
C SER A 223 32.85 15.89 -38.59
N SER A 224 33.62 16.98 -38.57
CA SER A 224 34.67 17.24 -39.55
C SER A 224 35.87 16.33 -39.28
N SER A 225 36.31 15.67 -40.35
CA SER A 225 37.53 14.89 -40.45
C SER A 225 38.76 15.80 -40.25
N SER A 226 39.65 15.46 -39.31
CA SER A 226 41.00 16.01 -39.26
C SER A 226 42.04 14.94 -39.61
N SER A 227 42.89 15.35 -40.54
CA SER A 227 43.85 14.58 -41.32
C SER A 227 45.14 14.26 -40.57
N SER A 228 45.55 12.99 -40.69
CA SER A 228 46.92 12.48 -40.87
C SER A 228 48.12 13.38 -40.55
N GLY A 229 48.69 13.19 -39.36
CA GLY A 229 50.10 13.51 -39.08
C GLY A 229 51.02 12.36 -39.51
N ARG A 230 51.83 12.58 -40.55
CA ARG A 230 52.86 11.67 -41.04
C ARG A 230 54.09 11.71 -40.13
N SER A 231 54.50 10.58 -39.56
CA SER A 231 55.81 10.41 -38.92
C SER A 231 56.84 9.88 -39.92
N SER A 232 57.96 10.60 -39.99
CA SER A 232 59.16 10.30 -40.75
C SER A 232 59.94 9.16 -40.08
N PHE A 233 60.31 8.13 -40.85
CA PHE A 233 61.32 7.14 -40.45
C PHE A 233 62.45 7.13 -41.47
N GLY A 234 63.61 7.60 -41.04
CA GLY A 234 64.87 7.56 -41.77
C GLY A 234 65.82 6.50 -41.21
N ARG A 235 66.26 5.63 -42.13
CA ARG A 235 67.58 4.98 -42.25
C ARG A 235 68.06 4.00 -41.16
N SER A 236 68.36 2.75 -41.56
CA SER A 236 69.69 2.38 -42.07
C SER A 236 69.75 0.89 -42.42
N ARG A 237 70.25 0.53 -43.61
CA ARG A 237 70.60 -0.84 -44.02
C ARG A 237 72.10 -0.86 -44.33
N GLY A 238 72.83 -1.67 -43.57
CA GLY A 238 74.27 -1.87 -43.74
C GLY A 238 74.60 -2.99 -44.74
N GLY A 239 75.64 -2.72 -45.54
CA GLY A 239 76.76 -3.63 -45.80
C GLY A 239 76.49 -5.01 -46.41
N PHE A 240 76.62 -5.11 -47.74
CA PHE A 240 76.97 -6.34 -48.42
C PHE A 240 78.47 -6.35 -48.71
N GLY A 241 79.15 -7.42 -48.34
CA GLY A 241 80.48 -7.77 -48.83
C GLY A 241 80.44 -9.17 -49.44
N ARG A 242 80.96 -9.31 -50.68
CA ARG A 242 81.84 -10.40 -51.14
C ARG A 242 82.11 -10.35 -52.65
N ARG A 243 83.41 -10.35 -52.97
CA ARG A 243 84.13 -11.02 -54.09
C ARG A 243 83.83 -10.50 -55.51
N ARG A 244 84.81 -10.23 -56.37
CA ARG A 244 86.20 -10.71 -56.51
C ARG A 244 87.14 -9.56 -56.85
#